data_AF-A0A1Q8AK56-F1
#
_entry.id   AF-A0A1Q8AK56-F1
#
_cell.length_a   1.000
_cell.length_b   1.000
_cell.length_c   1.000
_cell.angle_alpha   90.00
_cell.angle_beta   90.00
_cell.angle_gamma   90.00
#
_symmetry.space_group_name_H-M   'P 1'
#
loop_
_entity.id
_entity.type
_entity.pdbx_description
1 polymer ?
#
loop_
_entity_poly.entity_id
_entity_poly.type
_entity_poly.pdbx_seq_one_letter_code
_entity_poly.pdbx_strand_id
1 'polypeptide(L)' 'MQERQKFSGEVPRRGQDVDAERFLEFVSTRSPVWKERPLPKSKKEAIDLMMENPNLIRRPILIKGAKTIFGFDKDQYGEL' A
#
# COMPACT_ATOMS: atom_id res chain seq x y z
N MET A 1 8.23 20.72 -14.49
CA MET A 1 7.67 19.38 -14.76
C MET A 1 8.55 18.38 -14.02
N GLN A 2 8.05 17.68 -13.01
CA GLN A 2 8.88 16.73 -12.25
C GLN A 2 9.01 15.41 -13.01
N GLU A 3 10.26 14.97 -13.10
CA GLU A 3 10.77 13.84 -13.88
C GLU A 3 10.15 12.53 -13.37
N ARG A 4 9.44 11.83 -14.27
CA ARG A 4 8.88 10.50 -13.97
C ARG A 4 10.05 9.52 -13.90
N GLN A 5 10.54 9.24 -12.70
CA GLN A 5 11.50 8.18 -12.44
C GLN A 5 10.94 6.87 -13.00
N LYS A 6 11.58 6.35 -14.05
CA LYS A 6 11.19 5.09 -14.68
C LYS A 6 11.58 3.94 -13.75
N PHE A 7 10.60 3.32 -13.10
CA PHE A 7 10.81 2.10 -12.33
C PHE A 7 11.04 0.95 -13.33
N SER A 8 12.28 0.48 -13.44
CA SER A 8 12.71 -0.61 -14.34
C SER A 8 12.70 -1.99 -13.66
N GLY A 9 11.73 -2.25 -12.77
CA GLY A 9 11.50 -3.57 -12.17
C GLY A 9 10.32 -4.27 -12.83
N GLU A 10 10.28 -5.60 -12.78
CA GLU A 10 9.05 -6.37 -13.07
C GLU A 10 7.88 -5.71 -12.33
N VAL A 11 6.82 -5.35 -13.05
CA VAL A 11 5.60 -4.81 -12.43
C VAL A 11 5.05 -5.91 -11.51
N PRO A 12 5.00 -5.72 -10.18
CA PRO A 12 4.47 -6.73 -9.28
C PRO A 12 3.05 -7.08 -9.71
N ARG A 13 2.74 -8.38 -9.87
CA ARG A 13 1.35 -8.79 -10.15
C ARG A 13 0.45 -8.16 -9.08
N ARG A 14 -0.61 -7.49 -9.55
CA ARG A 14 -1.51 -6.64 -8.76
C ARG A 14 -1.80 -7.26 -7.38
N GLY A 15 -1.49 -6.52 -6.32
CA GLY A 15 -1.85 -6.89 -4.95
C GLY A 15 -1.08 -8.07 -4.35
N GLN A 16 0.02 -8.54 -4.94
CA GLN A 16 0.86 -9.57 -4.29
C GLN A 16 1.39 -9.11 -2.93
N ASP A 17 1.70 -7.82 -2.79
CA ASP A 17 2.27 -7.26 -1.56
C ASP A 17 1.23 -6.99 -0.46
N VAL A 18 -0.06 -7.15 -0.76
CA VAL A 18 -1.15 -6.98 0.21
C VAL A 18 -1.55 -8.35 0.72
N ASP A 19 -1.29 -8.62 1.99
CA ASP A 19 -1.71 -9.87 2.65
C ASP A 19 -3.25 -9.96 2.69
N ALA A 20 -3.81 -11.15 2.43
CA ALA A 20 -5.26 -11.35 2.38
C ALA A 20 -5.95 -11.36 3.75
N GLU A 21 -5.21 -11.64 4.82
CA GLU A 21 -5.69 -11.62 6.20
C GLU A 21 -5.37 -10.28 6.88
N ARG A 22 -4.37 -9.54 6.37
CA ARG A 22 -3.89 -8.27 6.97
C ARG A 22 -4.05 -7.04 6.07
N PHE A 23 -4.92 -7.10 5.06
CA PHE A 23 -5.08 -6.05 4.05
C PHE A 23 -5.41 -4.66 4.62
N LEU A 24 -6.00 -4.57 5.82
CA LEU A 24 -6.29 -3.29 6.48
C LEU A 24 -5.02 -2.55 6.91
N GLU A 25 -3.90 -3.23 7.14
CA GLU A 25 -2.64 -2.60 7.56
C GLU A 25 -2.01 -1.72 6.48
N PHE A 26 -2.41 -1.97 5.23
CA PHE A 26 -1.99 -1.23 4.03
C PHE A 26 -2.86 0.01 3.77
N VAL A 27 -3.97 0.14 4.50
CA VAL A 27 -4.91 1.27 4.39
C VAL A 27 -4.63 2.31 5.47
N SER A 28 -4.65 3.58 5.10
CA SER A 28 -4.42 4.71 5.98
C SER A 28 -5.67 5.02 6.80
N THR A 29 -5.63 4.67 8.08
CA THR A 29 -6.68 5.00 9.08
C THR A 29 -6.84 6.52 9.31
N ARG A 30 -5.88 7.32 8.85
CA ARG A 30 -5.87 8.78 8.98
C ARG A 30 -6.60 9.49 7.84
N SER A 31 -6.97 8.78 6.77
CA SER A 31 -7.69 9.37 5.64
C SER A 31 -9.13 9.74 6.03
N PRO A 32 -9.67 10.90 5.60
CA PRO A 32 -11.09 11.21 5.76
C PRO A 32 -12.00 10.14 5.15
N VAL A 33 -11.60 9.57 4.00
CA VAL A 33 -12.34 8.50 3.30
C VAL A 33 -12.49 7.25 4.17
N TRP A 34 -11.56 6.99 5.08
CA TRP A 34 -11.65 5.87 6.03
C TRP A 34 -12.79 6.04 7.04
N LYS A 35 -13.15 7.28 7.37
CA LYS A 35 -14.21 7.59 8.37
C LYS A 35 -15.61 7.63 7.77
N GLU A 36 -15.70 7.94 6.47
CA GLU A 36 -16.97 8.20 5.78
C GLU A 36 -17.57 6.98 5.09
N ARG A 37 -16.84 5.86 5.03
CA ARG A 37 -17.26 4.64 4.31
C ARG A 37 -17.13 3.38 5.16
N PRO A 38 -17.88 2.32 4.85
CA PRO A 38 -17.68 1.01 5.45
C PRO A 38 -16.26 0.48 5.19
N LEU A 39 -15.72 -0.26 6.17
CA LEU A 39 -14.42 -0.92 6.02
C LEU A 39 -14.48 -1.99 4.91
N PRO A 40 -13.40 -2.14 4.10
CA PRO A 40 -13.31 -3.23 3.15
C PRO A 40 -13.35 -4.58 3.89
N LYS A 41 -14.08 -5.54 3.35
CA LYS A 41 -14.28 -6.89 3.93
C LYS A 41 -13.39 -7.94 3.29
N SER A 42 -12.68 -7.58 2.22
CA SER A 42 -11.77 -8.48 1.52
C SER A 42 -10.55 -7.74 0.97
N LYS A 43 -9.50 -8.51 0.69
CA LYS A 43 -8.31 -8.04 -0.04
C LYS A 43 -8.67 -7.35 -1.36
N LYS A 44 -9.61 -7.93 -2.12
CA LYS A 44 -10.02 -7.36 -3.41
C LYS A 44 -10.65 -5.99 -3.22
N GLU A 45 -11.60 -5.87 -2.29
CA GLU A 45 -12.24 -4.59 -1.97
C GLU A 45 -11.23 -3.54 -1.49
N ALA A 46 -10.25 -3.96 -0.67
CA ALA A 46 -9.20 -3.05 -0.21
C ALA A 46 -8.31 -2.56 -1.36
N ILE A 47 -7.94 -3.43 -2.29
CA ILE A 47 -7.17 -3.05 -3.48
C ILE A 47 -7.98 -2.11 -4.38
N ASP A 48 -9.23 -2.44 -4.67
CA ASP A 48 -10.11 -1.58 -5.47
C ASP A 48 -10.25 -0.19 -4.83
N LEU A 49 -10.46 -0.15 -3.51
CA LEU A 49 -10.57 1.10 -2.76
C LEU A 49 -9.26 1.93 -2.79
N MET A 50 -8.10 1.27 -2.68
CA MET A 50 -6.80 1.92 -2.81
C MET A 50 -6.55 2.48 -4.22
N MET A 51 -7.02 1.78 -5.27
CA MET A 51 -6.94 2.25 -6.65
C MET A 51 -7.85 3.44 -6.91
N GLU A 52 -9.09 3.41 -6.39
CA GLU A 52 -10.03 4.52 -6.49
C GLU A 52 -9.55 5.76 -5.73
N ASN A 53 -8.95 5.55 -4.55
CA ASN A 53 -8.51 6.62 -3.66
C ASN A 53 -7.05 6.39 -3.20
N PRO A 54 -6.04 6.80 -3.99
CA PRO A 54 -4.62 6.56 -3.66
C PRO A 54 -4.12 7.19 -2.35
N ASN A 55 -4.86 8.15 -1.79
CA ASN A 55 -4.58 8.74 -0.47
C ASN A 55 -4.89 7.78 0.69
N LEU A 56 -5.64 6.70 0.42
CA LEU A 56 -5.85 5.61 1.38
C LEU A 56 -4.67 4.66 1.46
N ILE A 57 -3.70 4.71 0.55
CA ILE A 57 -2.53 3.85 0.65
C ILE A 57 -1.64 4.38 1.79
N ARG A 58 -1.30 3.52 2.76
CA ARG A 58 -0.44 3.90 3.88
C ARG A 58 0.96 4.26 3.39
N ARG A 59 1.48 5.41 3.85
CA ARG A 59 2.80 5.96 3.49
C ARG A 59 3.67 6.16 4.74
N PRO A 60 5.01 6.17 4.63
CA PRO A 60 5.85 6.00 3.43
C PRO A 60 5.74 4.60 2.80
N ILE A 61 6.13 4.45 1.53
CA ILE A 61 6.23 3.13 0.86
C ILE A 61 7.71 2.91 0.52
N LEU A 62 8.28 1.81 1.00
CA LEU A 62 9.65 1.42 0.74
C LEU A 62 9.67 0.13 -0.09
N ILE A 63 10.42 0.14 -1.19
CA ILE A 63 10.52 -1.00 -2.11
C ILE A 63 11.99 -1.38 -2.24
N LYS A 64 12.33 -2.65 -1.96
CA LYS A 64 13.67 -3.22 -2.18
C LYS A 64 13.53 -4.62 -2.78
N GLY A 65 13.80 -4.73 -4.09
CA GLY A 65 13.61 -5.99 -4.82
C GLY A 65 12.15 -6.46 -4.73
N ALA A 66 11.93 -7.66 -4.21
CA ALA A 66 10.60 -8.24 -4.00
C ALA A 66 9.95 -7.89 -2.65
N LYS A 67 10.63 -7.13 -1.77
CA LYS A 67 10.11 -6.71 -0.46
C LYS A 67 9.53 -5.31 -0.56
N THR A 68 8.26 -5.16 -0.18
CA THR A 68 7.56 -3.88 -0.09
C THR A 68 7.10 -3.65 1.34
N ILE A 69 7.41 -2.48 1.91
CA ILE A 69 6.96 -2.06 3.24
C ILE A 69 6.03 -0.86 3.10
N PHE A 70 4.90 -0.90 3.79
CA PHE A 70 3.92 0.19 3.86
C PHE A 70 3.91 0.79 5.26
N GLY A 71 4.10 2.10 5.35
CA GLY A 71 4.33 2.80 6.61
C GLY A 71 5.79 2.76 7.04
N PHE A 72 6.03 3.32 8.23
CA PHE A 72 7.33 3.28 8.88
C PHE A 72 7.33 2.17 9.92
N ASP A 73 8.29 1.26 9.80
CA ASP A 73 8.57 0.18 10.74
C ASP A 73 10.09 0.13 10.94
N LYS A 74 10.55 0.45 12.14
CA LYS A 74 11.98 0.60 12.43
C LYS A 74 12.74 -0.72 12.27
N ASP A 75 12.14 -1.82 12.69
CA ASP A 75 12.78 -3.13 12.68
C ASP A 75 12.86 -3.64 11.23
N GLN A 76 11.76 -3.55 10.48
CA GLN A 76 11.75 -3.95 9.07
C GLN A 76 12.66 -3.09 8.18
N TYR A 77 12.86 -1.81 8.51
CA TYR A 77 13.78 -0.94 7.80
C TYR A 77 15.25 -1.31 8.08
N GLY A 78 15.58 -1.72 9.30
CA GLY A 78 16.93 -2.13 9.67
C GLY A 78 17.36 -3.45 9.01
N GLU A 79 16.40 -4.32 8.69
CA GLU A 79 16.61 -5.59 7.99
C GLU A 79 16.71 -5.47 6.47
N LEU A 80 16.44 -4.28 5.91
CA LEU A 80 16.46 -4.06 4.48
C LEU A 80 17.87 -3.74 3.98
#